data_AF-A0AAD9V9T1-F1
#
_entry.id   AF-A0AAD9V9T1-F1
#
_cell.length_a   1.000
_cell.length_b   1.000
_cell.length_c   1.000
_cell.angle_alpha   90.00
_cell.angle_beta   90.00
_cell.angle_gamma   90.00
#
_symmetry.space_group_name_H-M   'P 1'
#
loop_
_entity.id
_entity.type
_entity.pdbx_description
1 polymer ?
#
loop_
_entity_poly.entity_id
_entity_poly.type
_entity_poly.pdbx_seq_one_letter_code
_entity_poly.pdbx_strand_id
1 'polypeptide(L)'
;MGRREGSRIKWTEEMNDALLQCKSKAVKLAKGDNPPRSENGRKIGYMSLMKAMWDELGYGHLALSSQNLRDKAAALERMVGNVSRDIVRNVGRADGTRSERGNEENAEIVAVESSDQNANELRRRESANLHTESTQDPVEEIVNTLTTPEKELFERSSQLFASVNASEGDYSNRAIDTGIKQTPTKSDLKAINKVINGLVAQNKVVPGENPFAYTWLANCVLYSVVVTFLVSKGWKKDPKDKATRRTHENDSWRNKFLEIVGEVRKKLSIATAELSRIKENRKLTKRGKKNRSLLQKECRSLSASLLVSYIEKQKSLLRKLKVSFGRKRRQEEAKVLNRQFKEDPGRVYATITMMAEEDPDNARPKYKVARNEVQTSASKGVFSDIVEAEGFWRRLWEERGTGDENAEWLKEIELAISQHVPLPTVGTWTLETNEAVKVILKKRNWSAPGPDRVVNYWWKRACTLHEGVASAFKTITSSSCEYPKWFTEGKTRLIPKQGDFTSENQHPITCLNTSYKWFTSCHG
;
A
#
# COMPACT_ATOMS: atom_id res chain seq x y z
N MET A 1 27.48 42.31 -37.58
CA MET A 1 26.21 42.90 -37.09
C MET A 1 25.64 41.99 -36.02
N GLY A 2 25.29 42.56 -34.85
CA GLY A 2 25.29 41.89 -33.55
C GLY A 2 24.23 40.82 -33.29
N ARG A 3 24.61 39.82 -32.48
CA ARG A 3 23.72 38.84 -31.83
C ARG A 3 22.79 39.58 -30.85
N ARG A 4 21.47 39.38 -30.95
CA ARG A 4 20.53 39.76 -29.89
C ARG A 4 20.53 38.66 -28.83
N GLU A 5 20.98 39.00 -27.63
CA GLU A 5 20.81 38.19 -26.43
C GLU A 5 19.31 38.01 -26.12
N GLY A 6 18.84 36.77 -26.09
CA GLY A 6 17.47 36.45 -25.72
C GLY A 6 17.29 36.49 -24.20
N SER A 7 17.13 37.69 -23.63
CA SER A 7 16.64 37.84 -22.26
C SER A 7 15.19 37.36 -22.19
N ARG A 8 14.92 36.32 -21.40
CA ARG A 8 13.58 35.77 -21.16
C ARG A 8 12.74 36.84 -20.46
N ILE A 9 11.68 37.34 -21.13
CA ILE A 9 10.81 38.39 -20.60
C ILE A 9 10.17 37.92 -19.28
N LYS A 10 10.40 38.67 -18.20
CA LYS A 10 9.76 38.46 -16.90
C LYS A 10 8.41 39.16 -16.93
N TRP A 11 7.33 38.40 -16.91
CA TRP A 11 5.96 38.92 -16.90
C TRP A 11 5.56 39.32 -15.48
N THR A 12 5.19 40.59 -15.28
CA THR A 12 4.63 41.08 -14.00
C THR A 12 3.11 40.90 -13.96
N GLU A 13 2.49 41.06 -12.78
CA GLU A 13 1.03 40.98 -12.63
C GLU A 13 0.34 42.13 -13.39
N GLU A 14 0.89 43.34 -13.34
CA GLU A 14 0.36 44.50 -14.06
C GLU A 14 0.40 44.28 -15.59
N MET A 15 1.46 43.65 -16.09
CA MET A 15 1.57 43.28 -17.51
C MET A 15 0.54 42.22 -17.91
N ASN A 16 0.28 41.25 -17.02
CA ASN A 16 -0.72 40.20 -17.27
C ASN A 16 -2.13 40.80 -17.33
N ASP A 17 -2.46 41.70 -16.40
CA ASP A 17 -3.77 42.37 -16.35
C ASP A 17 -3.98 43.31 -17.54
N ALA A 18 -2.97 44.12 -17.88
CA ALA A 18 -3.00 44.98 -19.05
C ALA A 18 -3.23 44.17 -20.33
N LEU A 19 -2.59 43.00 -20.45
CA LEU A 19 -2.74 42.11 -21.61
C LEU A 19 -4.17 41.56 -21.72
N LEU A 20 -4.76 41.13 -20.60
CA LEU A 20 -6.14 40.63 -20.56
C LEU A 20 -7.15 41.73 -20.90
N GLN A 21 -6.93 42.97 -20.43
CA GLN A 21 -7.76 44.11 -20.77
C GLN A 21 -7.67 44.48 -22.26
N CYS A 22 -6.45 44.51 -22.83
CA CYS A 22 -6.23 44.73 -24.26
C CYS A 22 -6.95 43.68 -25.10
N LYS A 23 -6.88 42.40 -24.71
CA LYS A 23 -7.58 41.32 -25.40
C LYS A 23 -9.10 41.49 -25.33
N SER A 24 -9.64 41.79 -24.16
CA SER A 24 -11.08 41.99 -23.96
C SER A 24 -11.62 43.14 -24.82
N LYS A 25 -10.94 44.29 -24.81
CA LYS A 25 -11.29 45.46 -25.64
C LYS A 25 -11.17 45.15 -27.13
N ALA A 26 -10.08 44.52 -27.56
CA ALA A 26 -9.85 44.17 -28.95
C ALA A 26 -10.88 43.17 -29.49
N VAL A 27 -11.29 42.18 -28.69
CA VAL A 27 -12.34 41.21 -29.07
C VAL A 27 -13.70 41.89 -29.18
N LYS A 28 -14.04 42.81 -28.25
CA LYS A 28 -15.29 43.58 -28.33
C LYS A 28 -15.32 44.47 -29.58
N LEU A 29 -14.24 45.16 -29.88
CA LEU A 29 -14.14 46.03 -31.07
C LEU A 29 -14.17 45.25 -32.39
N ALA A 30 -13.53 44.07 -32.43
CA ALA A 30 -13.55 43.22 -33.62
C ALA A 30 -14.92 42.56 -33.89
N LYS A 31 -15.75 42.40 -32.85
CA LYS A 31 -17.07 41.75 -32.92
C LYS A 31 -18.26 42.72 -32.92
N GLY A 32 -18.03 44.01 -32.66
CA GLY A 32 -19.07 45.03 -32.66
C GLY A 32 -19.62 45.35 -34.05
N ASP A 33 -20.73 46.09 -34.09
CA ASP A 33 -21.49 46.36 -35.32
C ASP A 33 -20.71 47.16 -36.36
N ASN A 34 -19.69 47.94 -35.94
CA ASN A 34 -18.78 48.66 -36.82
C ASN A 34 -17.30 48.35 -36.50
N PRO A 35 -16.75 47.23 -37.01
CA PRO A 35 -15.39 46.81 -36.68
C PRO A 35 -14.34 47.67 -37.39
N PRO A 36 -13.21 48.00 -36.74
CA PRO A 36 -12.11 48.74 -37.35
C PRO A 36 -11.64 48.08 -38.65
N ARG A 37 -11.41 48.89 -39.70
CA ARG A 37 -10.96 48.43 -41.02
C ARG A 37 -9.58 49.02 -41.32
N SER A 38 -8.73 48.24 -42.00
CA SER A 38 -7.45 48.72 -42.50
C SER A 38 -7.65 49.68 -43.68
N GLU A 39 -6.58 50.38 -44.08
CA GLU A 39 -6.57 51.29 -45.24
C GLU A 39 -7.07 50.60 -46.53
N ASN A 40 -6.96 49.28 -46.61
CA ASN A 40 -7.44 48.46 -47.74
C ASN A 40 -8.91 48.00 -47.59
N GLY A 41 -9.66 48.58 -46.64
CA GLY A 41 -11.08 48.30 -46.39
C GLY A 41 -11.38 46.96 -45.70
N ARG A 42 -10.37 46.15 -45.36
CA ARG A 42 -10.54 44.83 -44.70
C ARG A 42 -10.68 44.98 -43.19
N LYS A 43 -11.53 44.15 -42.57
CA LYS A 43 -11.71 44.11 -41.11
C LYS A 43 -10.39 43.75 -40.42
N ILE A 44 -9.99 44.52 -39.42
CA ILE A 44 -8.80 44.26 -38.60
C ILE A 44 -9.15 43.17 -37.58
N GLY A 45 -8.36 42.09 -37.57
CA GLY A 45 -8.53 41.01 -36.61
C GLY A 45 -8.18 41.45 -35.18
N TYR A 46 -8.85 40.87 -34.18
CA TYR A 46 -8.65 41.21 -32.77
C TYR A 46 -7.19 41.08 -32.32
N MET A 47 -6.39 40.16 -32.91
CA MET A 47 -4.98 39.99 -32.55
C MET A 47 -4.13 41.20 -32.95
N SER A 48 -4.44 41.84 -34.08
CA SER A 48 -3.76 43.06 -34.53
C SER A 48 -4.19 44.26 -33.68
N LEU A 49 -5.47 44.36 -33.34
CA LEU A 49 -5.99 45.39 -32.43
C LEU A 49 -5.40 45.26 -31.01
N MET A 50 -5.31 44.03 -30.50
CA MET A 50 -4.72 43.75 -29.20
C MET A 50 -3.23 44.11 -29.16
N LYS A 51 -2.50 43.85 -30.25
CA LYS A 51 -1.08 44.25 -30.37
C LYS A 51 -0.93 45.78 -30.43
N ALA A 52 -1.75 46.48 -31.20
CA ALA A 52 -1.71 47.94 -31.27
C ALA A 52 -1.96 48.58 -29.90
N MET A 53 -3.00 48.13 -29.18
CA MET A 53 -3.29 48.60 -27.82
C MET A 53 -2.17 48.26 -26.82
N TRP A 54 -1.56 47.07 -26.96
CA TRP A 54 -0.42 46.68 -26.14
C TRP A 54 0.80 47.57 -26.36
N ASP A 55 1.08 47.92 -27.62
CA ASP A 55 2.19 48.78 -27.98
C ASP A 55 1.93 50.24 -27.53
N GLU A 56 0.67 50.71 -27.62
CA GLU A 56 0.21 52.03 -27.11
C GLU A 56 0.32 52.18 -25.60
N LEU A 57 0.17 51.09 -24.82
CA LEU A 57 0.38 51.08 -23.37
C LEU A 57 1.86 51.17 -22.97
N GLY A 58 2.78 51.39 -23.92
CA GLY A 58 4.22 51.56 -23.67
C GLY A 58 5.02 50.26 -23.67
N TYR A 59 4.37 49.11 -23.90
CA TYR A 59 5.03 47.79 -23.89
C TYR A 59 5.61 47.37 -25.26
N GLY A 60 5.55 48.24 -26.27
CA GLY A 60 6.07 47.94 -27.62
C GLY A 60 7.58 47.67 -27.66
N HIS A 61 8.34 48.20 -26.70
CA HIS A 61 9.77 47.96 -26.55
C HIS A 61 10.11 46.47 -26.29
N LEU A 62 9.15 45.67 -25.83
CA LEU A 62 9.31 44.24 -25.59
C LEU A 62 9.33 43.41 -26.88
N ALA A 63 9.07 44.03 -28.04
CA ALA A 63 9.13 43.41 -29.37
C ALA A 63 8.35 42.09 -29.50
N LEU A 64 7.21 41.98 -28.80
CA LEU A 64 6.36 40.79 -28.80
C LEU A 64 5.47 40.75 -30.05
N SER A 65 5.37 39.58 -30.69
CA SER A 65 4.45 39.37 -31.80
C SER A 65 3.00 39.22 -31.31
N SER A 66 2.02 39.51 -32.19
CA SER A 66 0.60 39.33 -31.86
C SER A 66 0.26 37.89 -31.46
N GLN A 67 1.00 36.91 -31.99
CA GLN A 67 0.85 35.51 -31.66
C GLN A 67 1.35 35.21 -30.23
N ASN A 68 2.52 35.74 -29.85
CA ASN A 68 3.04 35.59 -28.48
C ASN A 68 2.08 36.16 -27.43
N LEU A 69 1.51 37.33 -27.72
CA LEU A 69 0.52 37.99 -26.85
C LEU A 69 -0.76 37.15 -26.72
N ARG A 70 -1.26 36.61 -27.84
CA ARG A 70 -2.44 35.74 -27.85
C ARG A 70 -2.22 34.48 -27.02
N ASP A 71 -1.08 33.82 -27.18
CA ASP A 71 -0.79 32.56 -26.51
C ASP A 71 -0.55 32.76 -25.02
N LYS A 72 0.09 33.88 -24.63
CA LYS A 72 0.22 34.28 -23.22
C LYS A 72 -1.15 34.61 -22.60
N ALA A 73 -2.01 35.37 -23.29
CA ALA A 73 -3.34 35.68 -22.79
C ALA A 73 -4.21 34.42 -22.65
N ALA A 74 -4.13 33.47 -23.59
CA ALA A 74 -4.82 32.19 -23.49
C ALA A 74 -4.28 31.31 -22.34
N ALA A 75 -2.99 31.43 -22.02
CA ALA A 75 -2.43 30.77 -20.84
C ALA A 75 -2.92 31.40 -19.53
N LEU A 76 -3.03 32.73 -19.47
CA LEU A 76 -3.58 33.44 -18.31
C LEU A 76 -5.06 33.13 -18.09
N GLU A 77 -5.88 33.11 -19.15
CA GLU A 77 -7.30 32.72 -19.07
C GLU A 77 -7.52 31.29 -18.59
N ARG A 78 -6.55 30.38 -18.80
CA ARG A 78 -6.58 29.02 -18.23
C ARG A 78 -6.25 28.99 -16.74
N MET A 79 -5.45 29.94 -16.25
CA MET A 79 -5.11 30.05 -14.83
C MET A 79 -6.18 30.80 -14.03
N VAL A 80 -6.83 31.80 -14.66
CA VAL A 80 -7.95 32.58 -14.10
C VAL A 80 -9.30 31.88 -14.38
N GLY A 81 -9.29 30.59 -14.73
CA GLY A 81 -10.46 29.82 -15.14
C GLY A 81 -11.63 30.01 -14.20
N ASN A 82 -12.67 30.68 -14.71
CA ASN A 82 -13.92 30.94 -14.03
C ASN A 82 -14.55 29.59 -13.63
N VAL A 83 -14.48 29.29 -12.33
CA VAL A 83 -14.88 28.02 -11.69
C VAL A 83 -16.27 27.60 -12.14
N SER A 84 -17.20 28.55 -12.33
CA SER A 84 -18.56 28.26 -12.80
C SER A 84 -18.61 27.68 -14.21
N ARG A 85 -17.75 28.12 -15.14
CA ARG A 85 -17.73 27.59 -16.52
C ARG A 85 -17.05 26.22 -16.59
N ASP A 86 -16.09 25.97 -15.71
CA ASP A 86 -15.45 24.65 -15.57
C ASP A 86 -16.36 23.63 -14.88
N ILE A 87 -17.17 24.04 -13.90
CA ILE A 87 -18.21 23.20 -13.30
C ILE A 87 -19.27 22.85 -14.35
N VAL A 88 -19.83 23.82 -15.07
CA VAL A 88 -20.83 23.58 -16.14
C VAL A 88 -20.29 22.64 -17.22
N ARG A 89 -19.01 22.79 -17.60
CA ARG A 89 -18.36 21.90 -18.58
C ARG A 89 -18.12 20.48 -18.05
N ASN A 90 -17.92 20.31 -16.74
CA ASN A 90 -17.59 19.03 -16.13
C ASN A 90 -18.84 18.26 -15.64
N VAL A 91 -19.92 18.95 -15.28
CA VAL A 91 -21.20 18.34 -14.89
C VAL A 91 -21.85 17.58 -16.06
N GLY A 92 -21.58 17.98 -17.32
CA GLY A 92 -21.99 17.25 -18.53
C GLY A 92 -20.98 16.24 -19.10
N ARG A 93 -19.82 16.03 -18.44
CA ARG A 93 -18.74 15.13 -18.92
C ARG A 93 -18.42 13.98 -17.97
N ALA A 94 -19.34 13.66 -17.06
CA ALA A 94 -19.29 12.42 -16.28
C ALA A 94 -19.73 11.19 -17.10
N ASP A 95 -19.69 11.26 -18.43
CA ASP A 95 -19.58 10.07 -19.28
C ASP A 95 -18.21 10.06 -19.99
N GLY A 96 -17.62 8.86 -20.00
CA GLY A 96 -16.19 8.55 -20.15
C GLY A 96 -15.32 9.52 -20.95
N THR A 97 -14.34 10.14 -20.29
CA THR A 97 -12.91 10.15 -20.70
C THR A 97 -12.08 11.06 -19.77
N ARG A 98 -11.40 10.46 -18.79
CA ARG A 98 -10.23 11.09 -18.15
C ARG A 98 -9.05 10.13 -18.17
N SER A 99 -8.21 10.34 -19.18
CA SER A 99 -6.81 9.91 -19.31
C SER A 99 -6.53 8.42 -19.13
N GLU A 100 -6.83 7.66 -20.18
CA GLU A 100 -6.19 6.38 -20.46
C GLU A 100 -4.69 6.60 -20.74
N ARG A 101 -3.87 6.32 -19.73
CA ARG A 101 -2.48 5.89 -19.94
C ARG A 101 -2.17 4.84 -18.88
N GLY A 102 -2.34 3.59 -19.26
CA GLY A 102 -1.91 2.43 -18.46
C GLY A 102 -2.82 1.20 -18.46
N ASN A 103 -3.79 1.07 -19.37
CA ASN A 103 -4.72 -0.06 -19.39
C ASN A 103 -4.81 -0.72 -20.78
N GLU A 104 -3.73 -1.34 -21.24
CA GLU A 104 -3.77 -2.20 -22.45
C GLU A 104 -4.00 -3.69 -22.13
N GLU A 105 -4.13 -4.09 -20.86
CA GLU A 105 -4.38 -5.51 -20.51
C GLU A 105 -5.85 -5.88 -20.26
N ASN A 106 -6.81 -4.98 -20.49
CA ASN A 106 -8.22 -5.18 -20.11
C ASN A 106 -9.13 -5.73 -21.23
N ALA A 107 -8.62 -5.97 -22.43
CA ALA A 107 -9.45 -6.39 -23.57
C ALA A 107 -9.78 -7.90 -23.61
N GLU A 108 -9.21 -8.73 -22.73
CA GLU A 108 -9.34 -10.19 -22.82
C GLU A 108 -10.03 -10.84 -21.62
N ILE A 109 -11.13 -10.24 -21.13
CA ILE A 109 -11.97 -10.81 -20.05
C ILE A 109 -13.47 -10.70 -20.40
N VAL A 110 -13.81 -10.87 -21.68
CA VAL A 110 -15.19 -11.06 -22.13
C VAL A 110 -15.27 -12.41 -22.84
N ALA A 111 -14.97 -13.47 -22.09
CA ALA A 111 -15.22 -14.87 -22.46
C ALA A 111 -15.03 -15.74 -21.20
N VAL A 112 -15.82 -15.47 -20.18
CA VAL A 112 -16.26 -16.55 -19.28
C VAL A 112 -17.75 -16.57 -19.48
N GLU A 113 -18.19 -17.60 -20.17
CA GLU A 113 -19.59 -17.94 -20.43
C GLU A 113 -20.44 -17.54 -19.22
N SER A 114 -21.51 -16.79 -19.49
CA SER A 114 -22.61 -16.65 -18.55
C SER A 114 -22.96 -18.05 -18.07
N SER A 115 -22.56 -18.37 -16.84
CA SER A 115 -23.01 -19.59 -16.20
C SER A 115 -24.44 -19.33 -15.73
N ASP A 116 -25.34 -19.25 -16.70
CA ASP A 116 -26.80 -19.36 -16.53
C ASP A 116 -27.18 -20.71 -15.87
N GLN A 117 -26.21 -21.62 -15.71
CA GLN A 117 -26.37 -22.87 -14.97
C GLN A 117 -26.48 -22.65 -13.45
N ASN A 118 -25.73 -21.70 -12.86
CA ASN A 118 -25.72 -21.56 -11.39
C ASN A 118 -26.96 -20.83 -10.85
N ALA A 119 -27.54 -19.91 -11.64
CA ALA A 119 -28.80 -19.24 -11.30
C ALA A 119 -30.03 -20.16 -11.48
N ASN A 120 -29.96 -21.12 -12.42
CA ASN A 120 -31.02 -22.11 -12.62
C ASN A 120 -31.01 -23.24 -11.60
N GLU A 121 -29.85 -23.60 -11.02
CA GLU A 121 -29.77 -24.60 -9.95
C GLU A 121 -30.47 -24.13 -8.67
N LEU A 122 -30.36 -22.83 -8.35
CA LEU A 122 -31.03 -22.21 -7.19
C LEU A 122 -32.54 -22.03 -7.42
N ARG A 123 -32.96 -21.58 -8.62
CA ARG A 123 -34.39 -21.48 -8.99
C ARG A 123 -35.08 -22.85 -9.05
N ARG A 124 -34.39 -23.93 -9.42
CA ARG A 124 -34.95 -25.28 -9.39
C ARG A 124 -35.26 -25.79 -7.98
N ARG A 125 -34.54 -25.31 -6.96
CA ARG A 125 -34.78 -25.70 -5.54
C ARG A 125 -36.06 -25.08 -4.97
N GLU A 126 -36.55 -23.97 -5.52
CA GLU A 126 -37.84 -23.37 -5.10
C GLU A 126 -39.07 -24.04 -5.73
N SER A 127 -38.90 -24.92 -6.73
CA SER A 127 -40.03 -25.52 -7.47
C SER A 127 -40.06 -27.06 -7.45
N ALA A 128 -39.21 -27.73 -6.66
CA ALA A 128 -39.16 -29.19 -6.61
C ALA A 128 -39.91 -29.74 -5.39
N ASN A 129 -41.13 -30.21 -5.65
CA ASN A 129 -41.90 -31.25 -4.95
C ASN A 129 -41.70 -31.44 -3.43
N LEU A 130 -42.75 -31.12 -2.67
CA LEU A 130 -43.02 -31.74 -1.37
C LEU A 130 -42.97 -33.27 -1.53
N HIS A 131 -42.25 -33.95 -0.62
CA HIS A 131 -42.07 -35.41 -0.50
C HIS A 131 -40.81 -35.99 -1.14
N THR A 132 -39.64 -35.60 -0.64
CA THR A 132 -38.56 -36.57 -0.31
C THR A 132 -37.66 -35.94 0.75
N GLU A 133 -37.76 -36.39 2.01
CA GLU A 133 -36.83 -35.99 3.06
C GLU A 133 -35.44 -36.59 2.77
N SER A 134 -34.53 -35.79 2.24
CA SER A 134 -33.09 -36.08 2.24
C SER A 134 -32.44 -35.25 3.34
N THR A 135 -32.12 -35.91 4.45
CA THR A 135 -31.56 -35.34 5.69
C THR A 135 -30.06 -35.06 5.58
N GLN A 136 -29.58 -34.45 4.49
CA GLN A 136 -28.18 -34.02 4.36
C GLN A 136 -28.08 -32.50 4.49
N ASP A 137 -27.21 -32.03 5.39
CA ASP A 137 -26.96 -30.60 5.59
C ASP A 137 -26.42 -29.99 4.28
N PRO A 138 -27.02 -28.90 3.74
CA PRO A 138 -26.58 -28.25 2.51
C PRO A 138 -25.09 -27.90 2.48
N VAL A 139 -24.49 -27.70 3.66
CA VAL A 139 -23.05 -27.47 3.83
C VAL A 139 -22.24 -28.72 3.48
N GLU A 140 -22.69 -29.88 3.95
CA GLU A 140 -22.00 -31.16 3.79
C GLU A 140 -22.01 -31.57 2.31
N GLU A 141 -23.10 -31.30 1.59
CA GLU A 141 -23.19 -31.47 0.14
C GLU A 141 -22.13 -30.63 -0.59
N ILE A 142 -21.98 -29.34 -0.27
CA ILE A 142 -21.00 -28.45 -0.91
C ILE A 142 -19.56 -28.91 -0.63
N VAL A 143 -19.24 -29.23 0.63
CA VAL A 143 -17.90 -29.67 1.03
C VAL A 143 -17.53 -31.01 0.40
N ASN A 144 -18.52 -31.88 0.17
CA ASN A 144 -18.32 -33.18 -0.48
C ASN A 144 -17.93 -33.05 -1.97
N THR A 145 -18.33 -31.99 -2.66
CA THR A 145 -17.94 -31.71 -4.05
C THR A 145 -16.51 -31.18 -4.22
N LEU A 146 -15.81 -30.86 -3.12
CA LEU A 146 -14.45 -30.33 -3.16
C LEU A 146 -13.44 -31.45 -3.48
N THR A 147 -12.51 -31.15 -4.39
CA THR A 147 -11.32 -31.97 -4.62
C THR A 147 -10.40 -31.97 -3.40
N THR A 148 -9.48 -32.94 -3.30
CA THR A 148 -8.54 -33.03 -2.16
C THR A 148 -7.77 -31.72 -1.90
N PRO A 149 -7.21 -31.03 -2.92
CA PRO A 149 -6.55 -29.73 -2.70
C PRO A 149 -7.51 -28.63 -2.25
N GLU A 150 -8.75 -28.63 -2.76
CA GLU A 150 -9.79 -27.69 -2.34
C GLU A 150 -10.22 -27.93 -0.88
N LYS A 151 -10.30 -29.18 -0.43
CA LYS A 151 -10.59 -29.55 0.98
C LYS A 151 -9.47 -29.09 1.93
N GLU A 152 -8.21 -29.25 1.52
CA GLU A 152 -7.08 -28.76 2.32
C GLU A 152 -7.09 -27.23 2.43
N LEU A 153 -7.38 -26.54 1.31
CA LEU A 153 -7.55 -25.09 1.31
C LEU A 153 -8.73 -24.67 2.19
N PHE A 154 -9.85 -25.39 2.12
CA PHE A 154 -11.02 -25.17 2.94
C PHE A 154 -10.69 -25.23 4.43
N GLU A 155 -10.13 -26.36 4.89
CA GLU A 155 -9.81 -26.59 6.30
C GLU A 155 -8.87 -25.52 6.88
N ARG A 156 -7.78 -25.21 6.17
CA ARG A 156 -6.86 -24.15 6.61
C ARG A 156 -7.50 -22.77 6.60
N SER A 157 -8.39 -22.51 5.63
CA SER A 157 -9.13 -21.26 5.56
C SER A 157 -10.12 -21.14 6.71
N SER A 158 -10.79 -22.22 7.12
CA SER A 158 -11.68 -22.27 8.28
C SER A 158 -10.94 -21.92 9.57
N GLN A 159 -9.72 -22.45 9.75
CA GLN A 159 -8.89 -22.16 10.92
C GLN A 159 -8.49 -20.67 10.99
N LEU A 160 -8.08 -20.09 9.87
CA LEU A 160 -7.78 -18.65 9.81
C LEU A 160 -9.04 -17.80 10.00
N PHE A 161 -10.16 -18.22 9.39
CA PHE A 161 -11.46 -17.58 9.50
C PHE A 161 -11.91 -17.46 10.96
N ALA A 162 -11.83 -18.55 11.73
CA ALA A 162 -12.19 -18.55 13.15
C ALA A 162 -11.41 -17.50 13.96
N SER A 163 -10.13 -17.27 13.62
CA SER A 163 -9.30 -16.25 14.27
C SER A 163 -9.66 -14.83 13.83
N VAL A 164 -9.90 -14.58 12.54
CA VAL A 164 -10.19 -13.22 12.05
C VAL A 164 -11.66 -12.81 12.23
N ASN A 165 -12.55 -13.76 12.47
CA ASN A 165 -13.97 -13.53 12.73
C ASN A 165 -14.33 -13.61 14.24
N ALA A 166 -13.34 -13.74 15.13
CA ALA A 166 -13.57 -13.94 16.56
C ALA A 166 -14.29 -12.76 17.24
N SER A 167 -14.03 -11.53 16.78
CA SER A 167 -14.73 -10.32 17.22
C SER A 167 -15.07 -9.49 16.01
N GLU A 168 -16.36 -9.16 15.84
CA GLU A 168 -16.79 -8.29 14.75
C GLU A 168 -16.07 -6.93 14.86
N GLY A 169 -15.59 -6.44 13.72
CA GLY A 169 -14.88 -5.19 13.62
C GLY A 169 -13.40 -5.22 14.03
N ASP A 170 -12.89 -6.33 14.55
CA ASP A 170 -11.48 -6.44 14.91
C ASP A 170 -10.62 -6.94 13.75
N TYR A 171 -9.81 -6.03 13.19
CA TYR A 171 -8.83 -6.35 12.15
C TYR A 171 -7.45 -6.75 12.67
N SER A 172 -7.24 -6.84 13.99
CA SER A 172 -5.93 -7.10 14.62
C SER A 172 -5.29 -8.42 14.18
N ASN A 173 -6.10 -9.46 13.96
CA ASN A 173 -5.66 -10.79 13.53
C ASN A 173 -5.29 -10.87 12.04
N ARG A 174 -5.36 -9.75 11.30
CA ARG A 174 -4.97 -9.69 9.90
C ARG A 174 -3.54 -9.20 9.77
N ALA A 175 -2.66 -10.04 9.24
CA ALA A 175 -1.24 -9.73 9.12
C ALA A 175 -0.75 -9.57 7.67
N ILE A 176 -1.50 -10.05 6.68
CA ILE A 176 -1.03 -10.13 5.28
C ILE A 176 -1.89 -9.25 4.39
N ASP A 177 -1.28 -8.28 3.70
CA ASP A 177 -1.95 -7.61 2.58
C ASP A 177 -2.07 -8.56 1.38
N THR A 178 -3.30 -8.70 0.89
CA THR A 178 -3.67 -9.59 -0.23
C THR A 178 -3.19 -9.11 -1.60
N GLY A 179 -2.59 -7.91 -1.69
CA GLY A 179 -1.98 -7.42 -2.93
C GLY A 179 -0.80 -8.30 -3.37
N ILE A 180 -0.79 -8.73 -4.62
CA ILE A 180 0.24 -9.60 -5.20
C ILE A 180 0.72 -9.09 -6.55
N LYS A 181 1.88 -9.58 -6.99
CA LYS A 181 2.40 -9.34 -8.35
C LYS A 181 2.09 -10.49 -9.31
N GLN A 182 1.82 -11.67 -8.76
CA GLN A 182 1.50 -12.89 -9.49
C GLN A 182 0.03 -12.87 -9.95
N THR A 183 -0.27 -13.68 -10.96
CA THR A 183 -1.63 -13.79 -11.52
C THR A 183 -2.18 -15.20 -11.22
N PRO A 184 -3.25 -15.33 -10.42
CA PRO A 184 -3.96 -16.60 -10.24
C PRO A 184 -4.49 -17.14 -11.58
N THR A 185 -4.45 -18.47 -11.77
CA THR A 185 -5.02 -19.11 -12.96
C THR A 185 -6.55 -19.16 -12.89
N LYS A 186 -7.24 -19.43 -14.01
CA LYS A 186 -8.69 -19.65 -14.03
C LYS A 186 -9.11 -20.79 -13.10
N SER A 187 -8.32 -21.86 -13.03
CA SER A 187 -8.56 -22.99 -12.13
C SER A 187 -8.41 -22.58 -10.66
N ASP A 188 -7.39 -21.79 -10.31
CA ASP A 188 -7.22 -21.26 -8.96
C ASP A 188 -8.44 -20.43 -8.53
N LEU A 189 -8.93 -19.55 -9.40
CA LEU A 189 -10.11 -18.72 -9.11
C LEU A 189 -11.39 -19.55 -8.93
N LYS A 190 -11.56 -20.63 -9.70
CA LYS A 190 -12.68 -21.57 -9.54
C LYS A 190 -12.61 -22.28 -8.17
N ALA A 191 -11.44 -22.77 -7.79
CA ALA A 191 -11.21 -23.39 -6.49
C ALA A 191 -11.48 -22.42 -5.33
N ILE A 192 -10.97 -21.19 -5.42
CA ILE A 192 -11.20 -20.13 -4.42
C ILE A 192 -12.70 -19.85 -4.26
N ASN A 193 -13.45 -19.67 -5.35
CA ASN A 193 -14.89 -19.38 -5.26
C ASN A 193 -15.69 -20.53 -4.65
N LYS A 194 -15.35 -21.79 -4.97
CA LYS A 194 -15.97 -22.97 -4.33
C LYS A 194 -15.73 -22.98 -2.82
N VAL A 195 -14.49 -22.75 -2.39
CA VAL A 195 -14.13 -22.72 -0.97
C VAL A 195 -14.82 -21.56 -0.24
N ILE A 196 -14.87 -20.38 -0.85
CA ILE A 196 -15.64 -19.24 -0.33
C ILE A 196 -17.11 -19.61 -0.13
N ASN A 197 -17.73 -20.24 -1.13
CA ASN A 197 -19.14 -20.63 -1.07
C ASN A 197 -19.43 -21.58 0.10
N GLY A 198 -18.58 -22.61 0.28
CA GLY A 198 -18.73 -23.54 1.40
C GLY A 198 -18.58 -22.86 2.77
N LEU A 199 -17.63 -21.93 2.91
CA LEU A 199 -17.43 -21.20 4.18
C LEU A 199 -18.56 -20.23 4.50
N VAL A 200 -19.12 -19.55 3.50
CA VAL A 200 -20.29 -18.69 3.70
C VAL A 200 -21.50 -19.53 4.12
N ALA A 201 -21.74 -20.65 3.44
CA ALA A 201 -22.84 -21.56 3.76
C ALA A 201 -22.76 -22.12 5.21
N GLN A 202 -21.55 -22.36 5.72
CA GLN A 202 -21.33 -22.81 7.11
C GLN A 202 -21.82 -21.83 8.18
N ASN A 203 -21.76 -20.52 7.90
CA ASN A 203 -22.00 -19.49 8.91
C ASN A 203 -23.45 -18.98 8.93
N LYS A 204 -24.31 -19.41 7.98
CA LYS A 204 -25.77 -19.18 7.95
C LYS A 204 -26.24 -17.74 8.21
N VAL A 205 -25.43 -16.72 7.87
CA VAL A 205 -25.83 -15.31 7.99
C VAL A 205 -26.63 -14.88 6.77
N VAL A 206 -27.84 -14.36 6.99
CA VAL A 206 -28.74 -13.90 5.92
C VAL A 206 -28.47 -12.42 5.61
N PRO A 207 -28.08 -12.06 4.36
CA PRO A 207 -27.73 -10.68 4.02
C PRO A 207 -28.86 -9.66 4.22
N GLY A 208 -30.11 -10.07 4.00
CA GLY A 208 -31.28 -9.19 4.13
C GLY A 208 -31.73 -8.94 5.56
N GLU A 209 -31.33 -9.78 6.51
CA GLU A 209 -31.70 -9.64 7.93
C GLU A 209 -30.60 -8.93 8.71
N ASN A 210 -29.35 -9.29 8.46
CA ASN A 210 -28.20 -8.69 9.14
C ASN A 210 -27.11 -8.30 8.12
N PRO A 211 -27.28 -7.16 7.43
CA PRO A 211 -26.43 -6.81 6.30
C PRO A 211 -24.98 -6.46 6.72
N PHE A 212 -24.79 -5.88 7.91
CA PHE A 212 -23.45 -5.61 8.43
C PHE A 212 -22.74 -6.89 8.87
N ALA A 213 -23.41 -7.80 9.57
CA ALA A 213 -22.82 -9.09 9.89
C ALA A 213 -22.48 -9.90 8.63
N TYR A 214 -23.33 -9.84 7.58
CA TYR A 214 -23.03 -10.51 6.33
C TYR A 214 -21.83 -9.89 5.61
N THR A 215 -21.75 -8.56 5.53
CA THR A 215 -20.61 -7.88 4.89
C THR A 215 -19.30 -8.11 5.67
N TRP A 216 -19.36 -8.19 7.00
CA TRP A 216 -18.24 -8.61 7.84
C TRP A 216 -17.82 -10.05 7.54
N LEU A 217 -18.78 -10.99 7.56
CA LEU A 217 -18.58 -12.40 7.23
C LEU A 217 -17.91 -12.55 5.86
N ALA A 218 -18.48 -11.95 4.82
CA ALA A 218 -17.97 -12.01 3.45
C ALA A 218 -16.53 -11.49 3.36
N ASN A 219 -16.23 -10.40 4.06
CA ASN A 219 -14.90 -9.81 4.12
C ASN A 219 -13.90 -10.74 4.83
N CYS A 220 -14.28 -11.33 5.96
CA CYS A 220 -13.48 -12.30 6.73
C CYS A 220 -13.23 -13.60 5.94
N VAL A 221 -14.26 -14.15 5.30
CA VAL A 221 -14.15 -15.35 4.45
C VAL A 221 -13.21 -15.06 3.28
N LEU A 222 -13.43 -13.97 2.55
CA LEU A 222 -12.60 -13.60 1.40
C LEU A 222 -11.13 -13.44 1.80
N TYR A 223 -10.87 -12.72 2.90
CA TYR A 223 -9.51 -12.56 3.44
C TYR A 223 -8.88 -13.93 3.77
N SER A 224 -9.61 -14.79 4.48
CA SER A 224 -9.09 -16.06 4.97
C SER A 224 -8.75 -17.02 3.85
N VAL A 225 -9.64 -17.16 2.85
CA VAL A 225 -9.41 -18.03 1.70
C VAL A 225 -8.25 -17.52 0.85
N VAL A 226 -8.24 -16.21 0.55
CA VAL A 226 -7.18 -15.61 -0.27
C VAL A 226 -5.83 -15.73 0.42
N VAL A 227 -5.72 -15.36 1.69
CA VAL A 227 -4.43 -15.44 2.41
C VAL A 227 -3.93 -16.88 2.49
N THR A 228 -4.81 -17.84 2.78
CA THR A 228 -4.45 -19.26 2.83
C THR A 228 -3.97 -19.75 1.46
N PHE A 229 -4.67 -19.37 0.39
CA PHE A 229 -4.24 -19.65 -0.99
C PHE A 229 -2.87 -19.03 -1.31
N LEU A 230 -2.63 -17.78 -0.92
CA LEU A 230 -1.37 -17.10 -1.18
C LEU A 230 -0.19 -17.73 -0.44
N VAL A 231 -0.43 -18.21 0.78
CA VAL A 231 0.56 -18.93 1.58
C VAL A 231 0.80 -20.33 1.02
N SER A 232 -0.25 -21.07 0.60
CA SER A 232 -0.11 -22.41 0.01
C SER A 232 0.63 -22.40 -1.32
N LYS A 233 0.46 -21.34 -2.14
CA LYS A 233 1.24 -21.10 -3.37
C LYS A 233 2.65 -20.57 -3.10
N GLY A 234 2.99 -20.24 -1.85
CA GLY A 234 4.29 -19.64 -1.48
C GLY A 234 4.50 -18.21 -1.95
N TRP A 235 3.43 -17.52 -2.39
CA TRP A 235 3.49 -16.13 -2.88
C TRP A 235 3.53 -15.12 -1.74
N LYS A 236 2.98 -15.49 -0.58
CA LYS A 236 3.12 -14.78 0.68
C LYS A 236 3.74 -15.73 1.71
N LYS A 237 4.48 -15.14 2.65
CA LYS A 237 5.08 -15.88 3.77
C LYS A 237 4.26 -15.64 5.01
N ASP A 238 4.01 -16.68 5.79
CA ASP A 238 3.41 -16.53 7.11
C ASP A 238 4.33 -15.63 7.98
N PRO A 239 3.79 -14.60 8.66
CA PRO A 239 4.53 -13.82 9.63
C PRO A 239 5.28 -14.66 10.66
N LYS A 240 4.69 -15.80 11.09
CA LYS A 240 5.32 -16.75 12.01
C LYS A 240 6.62 -17.29 11.40
N ASP A 241 6.62 -17.69 10.13
CA ASP A 241 7.83 -18.19 9.44
C ASP A 241 8.93 -17.13 9.29
N LYS A 242 8.55 -15.86 9.12
CA LYS A 242 9.50 -14.74 8.98
C LYS A 242 10.24 -14.43 10.28
N ALA A 243 9.54 -14.48 11.42
CA ALA A 243 10.15 -14.30 12.73
C ALA A 243 11.13 -15.46 12.99
N THR A 244 10.69 -16.70 12.85
CA THR A 244 11.49 -17.90 13.16
C THR A 244 12.72 -18.02 12.27
N ARG A 245 12.64 -17.72 10.96
CA ARG A 245 13.81 -17.75 10.07
C ARG A 245 14.85 -16.67 10.38
N ARG A 246 14.44 -15.45 10.75
CA ARG A 246 15.39 -14.35 11.02
C ARG A 246 16.20 -14.59 12.30
N THR A 247 15.57 -15.13 13.35
CA THR A 247 16.28 -15.55 14.56
C THR A 247 17.14 -16.78 14.28
N HIS A 248 16.60 -17.79 13.60
CA HIS A 248 17.33 -19.02 13.30
C HIS A 248 18.54 -18.80 12.37
N GLU A 249 18.46 -17.95 11.34
CA GLU A 249 19.61 -17.63 10.47
C GLU A 249 20.71 -16.88 11.21
N ASN A 250 20.36 -15.91 12.06
CA ASN A 250 21.33 -15.15 12.85
C ASN A 250 22.00 -16.00 13.94
N ASP A 251 21.28 -16.96 14.52
CA ASP A 251 21.81 -17.85 15.55
C ASP A 251 22.52 -19.09 14.96
N SER A 252 22.12 -19.57 13.78
CA SER A 252 22.64 -20.81 13.18
C SER A 252 24.15 -20.76 12.92
N TRP A 253 24.67 -19.70 12.31
CA TRP A 253 26.10 -19.62 12.02
C TRP A 253 26.95 -19.37 13.27
N ARG A 254 26.40 -18.65 14.27
CA ARG A 254 27.04 -18.45 15.58
C ARG A 254 27.12 -19.76 16.35
N ASN A 255 26.04 -20.53 16.36
CA ASN A 255 25.97 -21.84 17.04
C ASN A 255 26.91 -22.85 16.38
N LYS A 256 26.93 -22.94 15.04
CA LYS A 256 27.90 -23.76 14.31
C LYS A 256 29.35 -23.38 14.63
N PHE A 257 29.63 -22.08 14.77
CA PHE A 257 30.96 -21.63 15.16
C PHE A 257 31.34 -22.05 16.59
N LEU A 258 30.41 -21.86 17.54
CA LEU A 258 30.61 -22.27 18.94
C LEU A 258 30.82 -23.77 19.09
N GLU A 259 30.10 -24.58 18.31
CA GLU A 259 30.25 -26.03 18.26
C GLU A 259 31.66 -26.44 17.79
N ILE A 260 32.14 -25.88 16.67
CA ILE A 260 33.49 -26.15 16.15
C ILE A 260 34.56 -25.72 17.17
N VAL A 261 34.40 -24.55 17.79
CA VAL A 261 35.33 -24.08 18.84
C VAL A 261 35.30 -25.00 20.06
N GLY A 262 34.13 -25.47 20.47
CA GLY A 262 33.94 -26.42 21.57
C GLY A 262 34.71 -27.72 21.32
N GLU A 263 34.58 -28.29 20.12
CA GLU A 263 35.29 -29.51 19.73
C GLU A 263 36.82 -29.30 19.68
N VAL A 264 37.30 -28.17 19.15
CA VAL A 264 38.74 -27.88 19.13
C VAL A 264 39.29 -27.68 20.56
N ARG A 265 38.56 -26.99 21.45
CA ARG A 265 38.95 -26.82 22.86
C ARG A 265 38.98 -28.13 23.62
N LYS A 266 38.02 -29.01 23.36
CA LYS A 266 37.97 -30.38 23.93
C LYS A 266 39.19 -31.19 23.49
N LYS A 267 39.55 -31.17 22.21
CA LYS A 267 40.76 -31.82 21.69
C LYS A 267 42.05 -31.25 22.31
N LEU A 268 42.13 -29.92 22.43
CA LEU A 268 43.25 -29.23 23.07
C LEU A 268 43.40 -29.63 24.56
N SER A 269 42.30 -29.67 25.30
CA SER A 269 42.27 -30.08 26.71
C SER A 269 42.74 -31.52 26.87
N ILE A 270 42.22 -32.43 26.05
CA ILE A 270 42.59 -33.85 26.05
C ILE A 270 44.09 -34.03 25.76
N ALA A 271 44.62 -33.35 24.73
CA ALA A 271 46.05 -33.44 24.38
C ALA A 271 46.96 -32.85 25.48
N THR A 272 46.54 -31.74 26.10
CA THR A 272 47.30 -31.08 27.19
C THR A 272 47.35 -31.96 28.44
N ALA A 273 46.24 -32.61 28.78
CA ALA A 273 46.16 -33.54 29.90
C ALA A 273 47.06 -34.78 29.67
N GLU A 274 47.06 -35.33 28.45
CA GLU A 274 47.92 -36.47 28.12
C GLU A 274 49.41 -36.09 28.10
N LEU A 275 49.76 -34.89 27.62
CA LEU A 275 51.13 -34.38 27.68
C LEU A 275 51.62 -34.24 29.12
N SER A 276 50.78 -33.69 30.02
CA SER A 276 51.11 -33.55 31.45
C SER A 276 51.29 -34.91 32.10
N ARG A 277 50.40 -35.87 31.81
CA ARG A 277 50.52 -37.26 32.29
C ARG A 277 51.84 -37.92 31.88
N ILE A 278 52.27 -37.75 30.63
CA ILE A 278 53.53 -38.30 30.12
C ILE A 278 54.72 -37.64 30.82
N LYS A 279 54.70 -36.32 31.01
CA LYS A 279 55.78 -35.59 31.71
C LYS A 279 55.90 -35.97 33.19
N GLU A 280 54.79 -36.24 33.85
CA GLU A 280 54.73 -36.54 35.28
C GLU A 280 54.72 -38.05 35.59
N ASN A 281 54.89 -38.91 34.57
CA ASN A 281 54.85 -40.39 34.69
C ASN A 281 53.63 -40.95 35.45
N ARG A 282 52.47 -40.28 35.35
CA ARG A 282 51.24 -40.69 36.06
C ARG A 282 50.58 -41.91 35.41
N LYS A 283 49.99 -42.78 36.24
CA LYS A 283 49.21 -43.96 35.82
C LYS A 283 47.95 -43.54 35.05
N LEU A 284 47.53 -44.37 34.08
CA LEU A 284 46.43 -44.07 33.18
C LEU A 284 45.06 -44.37 33.81
N THR A 285 44.19 -43.36 33.89
CA THR A 285 42.82 -43.51 34.42
C THR A 285 41.86 -44.12 33.39
N LYS A 286 40.68 -44.60 33.82
CA LYS A 286 39.62 -45.09 32.91
C LYS A 286 39.21 -44.03 31.87
N ARG A 287 39.11 -42.76 32.28
CA ARG A 287 38.84 -41.62 31.40
C ARG A 287 40.03 -41.33 30.46
N GLY A 288 41.27 -41.45 30.97
CA GLY A 288 42.49 -41.33 30.18
C GLY A 288 42.58 -42.34 29.04
N LYS A 289 42.17 -43.60 29.26
CA LYS A 289 42.13 -44.64 28.20
C LYS A 289 41.23 -44.23 27.02
N LYS A 290 40.02 -43.72 27.28
CA LYS A 290 39.08 -43.24 26.24
C LYS A 290 39.64 -42.03 25.48
N ASN A 291 40.18 -41.06 26.20
CA ASN A 291 40.79 -39.86 25.62
C ASN A 291 42.02 -40.19 24.76
N ARG A 292 42.84 -41.15 25.19
CA ARG A 292 44.02 -41.63 24.45
C ARG A 292 43.64 -42.29 23.13
N SER A 293 42.57 -43.08 23.10
CA SER A 293 42.03 -43.68 21.87
C SER A 293 41.60 -42.61 20.87
N LEU A 294 40.97 -41.52 21.33
CA LEU A 294 40.59 -40.39 20.49
C LEU A 294 41.82 -39.70 19.87
N LEU A 295 42.88 -39.48 20.67
CA LEU A 295 44.12 -38.87 20.18
C LEU A 295 44.90 -39.80 19.24
N GLN A 296 44.92 -41.11 19.47
CA GLN A 296 45.57 -42.09 18.60
C GLN A 296 44.97 -42.10 17.19
N LYS A 297 43.65 -41.94 17.07
CA LYS A 297 42.97 -41.82 15.76
C LYS A 297 43.46 -40.61 14.95
N GLU A 298 43.84 -39.52 15.61
CA GLU A 298 44.29 -38.29 14.94
C GLU A 298 45.82 -38.16 14.80
N CYS A 299 46.59 -38.64 15.77
CA CYS A 299 48.05 -38.46 15.82
C CYS A 299 48.86 -39.71 15.41
N ARG A 300 48.22 -40.87 15.21
CA ARG A 300 48.81 -42.20 14.93
C ARG A 300 49.75 -42.74 16.02
N SER A 301 50.67 -41.93 16.56
CA SER A 301 51.52 -42.24 17.71
C SER A 301 51.51 -41.09 18.73
N LEU A 302 51.77 -41.42 20.00
CA LEU A 302 51.65 -40.49 21.12
C LEU A 302 53.00 -40.36 21.85
N SER A 303 53.89 -39.54 21.29
CA SER A 303 55.08 -39.06 21.97
C SER A 303 54.85 -37.64 22.53
N ALA A 304 55.67 -37.23 23.50
CA ALA A 304 55.61 -35.87 24.04
C ALA A 304 55.81 -34.80 22.94
N SER A 305 56.73 -35.02 21.99
CA SER A 305 57.01 -34.11 20.88
C SER A 305 55.83 -33.98 19.91
N LEU A 306 55.20 -35.10 19.54
CA LEU A 306 54.04 -35.11 18.63
C LEU A 306 52.81 -34.45 19.29
N LEU A 307 52.62 -34.65 20.59
CA LEU A 307 51.54 -33.99 21.33
C LEU A 307 51.75 -32.47 21.42
N VAL A 308 52.98 -31.99 21.61
CA VAL A 308 53.29 -30.55 21.56
C VAL A 308 52.95 -29.96 20.19
N SER A 309 53.36 -30.64 19.09
CA SER A 309 53.03 -30.21 17.73
C SER A 309 51.51 -30.22 17.46
N TYR A 310 50.80 -31.23 17.95
CA TYR A 310 49.34 -31.30 17.84
C TYR A 310 48.63 -30.19 18.64
N ILE A 311 49.07 -29.93 19.86
CA ILE A 311 48.56 -28.83 20.69
C ILE A 311 48.74 -27.49 19.97
N GLU A 312 49.91 -27.24 19.39
CA GLU A 312 50.15 -26.00 18.65
C GLU A 312 49.31 -25.91 17.37
N LYS A 313 49.08 -27.03 16.68
CA LYS A 313 48.15 -27.11 15.55
C LYS A 313 46.71 -26.75 15.96
N GLN A 314 46.21 -27.28 17.07
CA GLN A 314 44.87 -26.96 17.58
C GLN A 314 44.76 -25.50 18.06
N LYS A 315 45.80 -24.96 18.72
CA LYS A 315 45.88 -23.53 19.08
C LYS A 315 45.87 -22.64 17.83
N SER A 316 46.61 -23.02 16.79
CA SER A 316 46.62 -22.32 15.50
C SER A 316 45.24 -22.33 14.84
N LEU A 317 44.53 -23.47 14.89
CA LEU A 317 43.16 -23.57 14.39
C LEU A 317 42.20 -22.65 15.16
N LEU A 318 42.29 -22.59 16.50
CA LEU A 318 41.53 -21.63 17.31
C LEU A 318 41.81 -20.17 16.92
N ARG A 319 43.07 -19.82 16.66
CA ARG A 319 43.43 -18.47 16.21
C ARG A 319 42.79 -18.16 14.85
N LYS A 320 42.85 -19.09 13.89
CA LYS A 320 42.21 -18.93 12.57
C LYS A 320 40.69 -18.80 12.68
N LEU A 321 40.04 -19.63 13.50
CA LEU A 321 38.61 -19.58 13.75
C LEU A 321 38.18 -18.24 14.39
N LYS A 322 38.94 -17.75 15.39
CA LYS A 322 38.67 -16.43 15.99
C LYS A 322 38.72 -15.30 14.95
N VAL A 323 39.71 -15.32 14.05
CA VAL A 323 39.86 -14.32 12.99
C VAL A 323 38.70 -14.42 11.98
N SER A 324 38.34 -15.63 11.53
CA SER A 324 37.26 -15.81 10.57
C SER A 324 35.91 -15.38 11.15
N PHE A 325 35.64 -15.69 12.41
CA PHE A 325 34.45 -15.22 13.12
C PHE A 325 34.41 -13.71 13.23
N GLY A 326 35.52 -13.07 13.61
CA GLY A 326 35.60 -11.61 13.68
C GLY A 326 35.41 -10.92 12.33
N ARG A 327 35.84 -11.55 11.22
CA ARG A 327 35.56 -11.06 9.86
C ARG A 327 34.08 -11.21 9.52
N LYS A 328 33.50 -12.39 9.77
CA LYS A 328 32.09 -12.68 9.47
C LYS A 328 31.14 -11.78 10.27
N ARG A 329 31.43 -11.58 11.56
CA ARG A 329 30.66 -10.68 12.43
C ARG A 329 30.64 -9.25 11.90
N ARG A 330 31.81 -8.70 11.53
CA ARG A 330 31.91 -7.35 10.94
C ARG A 330 31.16 -7.23 9.61
N GLN A 331 31.18 -8.28 8.78
CA GLN A 331 30.41 -8.30 7.53
C GLN A 331 28.90 -8.25 7.78
N GLU A 332 28.40 -8.99 8.77
CA GLU A 332 26.97 -8.95 9.12
C GLU A 332 26.59 -7.62 9.80
N GLU A 333 27.42 -7.07 10.69
CA GLU A 333 27.26 -5.72 11.26
C GLU A 333 27.15 -4.66 10.15
N ALA A 334 28.05 -4.70 9.15
CA ALA A 334 28.02 -3.78 8.01
C ALA A 334 26.77 -3.94 7.14
N LYS A 335 26.28 -5.16 6.92
CA LYS A 335 25.03 -5.39 6.18
C LYS A 335 23.82 -4.80 6.91
N VAL A 336 23.77 -4.94 8.23
CA VAL A 336 22.70 -4.37 9.06
C VAL A 336 22.74 -2.84 8.95
N LEU A 337 23.91 -2.23 9.12
CA LEU A 337 24.08 -0.78 8.99
C LEU A 337 23.72 -0.28 7.59
N ASN A 338 24.22 -0.93 6.53
CA ASN A 338 23.88 -0.57 5.14
C ASN A 338 22.38 -0.68 4.86
N ARG A 339 21.69 -1.61 5.51
CA ARG A 339 20.25 -1.74 5.41
C ARG A 339 19.53 -0.62 6.16
N GLN A 340 19.96 -0.31 7.39
CA GLN A 340 19.45 0.84 8.15
C GLN A 340 19.63 2.15 7.37
N PHE A 341 20.78 2.34 6.75
CA PHE A 341 21.05 3.52 5.92
C PHE A 341 20.11 3.63 4.71
N LYS A 342 19.70 2.49 4.11
CA LYS A 342 18.72 2.47 3.02
C LYS A 342 17.28 2.71 3.48
N GLU A 343 16.94 2.25 4.68
CA GLU A 343 15.57 2.31 5.22
C GLU A 343 15.31 3.66 5.91
N ASP A 344 16.29 4.18 6.65
CA ASP A 344 16.22 5.40 7.45
C ASP A 344 17.63 6.01 7.62
N PRO A 345 18.10 6.81 6.64
CA PRO A 345 19.42 7.44 6.72
C PRO A 345 19.51 8.47 7.85
N GLY A 346 18.40 9.15 8.18
CA GLY A 346 18.37 10.19 9.21
C GLY A 346 18.77 9.64 10.58
N ARG A 347 18.26 8.47 10.95
CA ARG A 347 18.63 7.79 12.21
C ARG A 347 20.11 7.40 12.27
N VAL A 348 20.70 7.00 11.15
CA VAL A 348 22.13 6.66 11.10
C VAL A 348 22.97 7.90 11.33
N TYR A 349 22.64 9.02 10.69
CA TYR A 349 23.34 10.29 10.89
C TYR A 349 23.18 10.82 12.32
N ALA A 350 21.97 10.80 12.89
CA ALA A 350 21.75 11.21 14.28
C ALA A 350 22.63 10.40 15.26
N THR A 351 22.73 9.09 15.04
CA THR A 351 23.57 8.20 15.84
C THR A 351 25.06 8.54 15.69
N ILE A 352 25.51 8.92 14.48
CA ILE A 352 26.89 9.37 14.23
C ILE A 352 27.16 10.72 14.91
N THR A 353 26.22 11.66 14.84
CA THR A 353 26.33 12.97 15.50
C THR A 353 26.48 12.81 17.01
N MET A 354 25.63 11.99 17.62
CA MET A 354 25.71 11.69 19.05
C MET A 354 27.07 11.09 19.44
N MET A 355 27.65 10.21 18.61
CA MET A 355 29.00 9.66 18.87
C MET A 355 30.11 10.69 18.74
N ALA A 356 29.97 11.65 17.82
CA ALA A 356 30.92 12.74 17.66
C ALA A 356 30.84 13.72 18.84
N GLU A 357 29.66 13.91 19.42
CA GLU A 357 29.45 14.71 20.62
C GLU A 357 29.98 14.02 21.90
N GLU A 358 29.85 12.69 22.01
CA GLU A 358 30.35 11.91 23.16
C GLU A 358 31.89 11.86 23.25
N ASP A 359 32.59 11.92 22.12
CA ASP A 359 34.06 11.74 22.06
C ASP A 359 34.67 12.63 20.93
N PRO A 360 34.73 13.96 21.14
CA PRO A 360 35.08 14.93 20.11
C PRO A 360 36.52 14.82 19.62
N ASP A 361 37.43 14.28 20.44
CA ASP A 361 38.85 14.08 20.12
C ASP A 361 39.13 12.77 19.38
N ASN A 362 38.11 11.93 19.17
CA ASN A 362 38.25 10.67 18.48
C ASN A 362 38.23 10.85 16.96
N ALA A 363 39.41 10.91 16.37
CA ALA A 363 39.57 11.01 14.92
C ALA A 363 38.97 9.81 14.13
N ARG A 364 38.59 8.70 14.78
CA ARG A 364 38.04 7.49 14.15
C ARG A 364 36.95 6.82 15.02
N PRO A 365 35.79 7.46 15.21
CA PRO A 365 34.72 6.90 16.03
C PRO A 365 34.22 5.59 15.39
N LYS A 366 34.05 4.56 16.22
CA LYS A 366 33.46 3.29 15.79
C LYS A 366 31.96 3.36 15.98
N TYR A 367 31.22 3.14 14.90
CA TYR A 367 29.76 3.06 14.96
C TYR A 367 29.30 2.00 15.98
N LYS A 368 28.57 2.42 17.01
CA LYS A 368 27.89 1.56 17.97
C LYS A 368 26.38 1.65 17.71
N VAL A 369 25.70 0.51 17.60
CA VAL A 369 24.23 0.54 17.55
C VAL A 369 23.76 1.08 18.90
N ALA A 370 23.13 2.26 18.91
CA ALA A 370 22.56 2.82 20.13
C ALA A 370 21.62 1.77 20.74
N ARG A 371 21.85 1.43 22.02
CA ARG A 371 20.84 0.70 22.81
C ARG A 371 19.59 1.57 22.77
N ASN A 372 18.42 0.95 22.63
CA ASN A 372 17.12 1.64 22.58
C ASN A 372 16.89 2.42 23.89
N GLU A 373 17.53 3.55 24.05
CA GLU A 373 17.16 4.59 24.97
C GLU A 373 16.54 5.69 24.13
N VAL A 374 15.29 5.95 24.46
CA VAL A 374 14.39 6.88 23.81
C VAL A 374 14.97 8.29 24.00
N GLN A 375 15.79 8.74 23.06
CA GLN A 375 16.16 10.14 22.91
C GLN A 375 15.29 10.67 21.75
N THR A 376 14.19 11.40 21.96
CA THR A 376 14.08 12.74 22.58
C THR A 376 15.20 13.71 22.17
N SER A 377 15.54 13.74 20.88
CA SER A 377 16.09 14.94 20.24
C SER A 377 15.06 15.44 19.24
N ALA A 378 14.42 16.55 19.58
CA ALA A 378 13.37 17.21 18.81
C ALA A 378 13.76 17.34 17.33
N SER A 379 13.12 16.55 16.47
CA SER A 379 12.98 16.88 15.05
C SER A 379 12.08 18.10 14.98
N LYS A 380 12.67 19.31 15.04
CA LYS A 380 11.97 20.55 14.73
C LYS A 380 11.35 20.42 13.34
N GLY A 381 10.05 20.15 13.29
CA GLY A 381 9.26 20.06 12.07
C GLY A 381 8.53 18.75 11.81
N VAL A 382 8.62 17.70 12.63
CA VAL A 382 7.84 16.46 12.41
C VAL A 382 7.06 16.10 13.68
N PHE A 383 5.82 15.63 13.54
CA PHE A 383 5.00 15.15 14.67
C PHE A 383 5.79 14.12 15.50
N SER A 384 5.87 14.33 16.81
CA SER A 384 6.56 13.46 17.76
C SER A 384 5.85 12.12 17.93
N ASP A 385 4.53 12.11 17.80
CA ASP A 385 3.70 10.92 17.93
C ASP A 385 2.38 11.04 17.16
N ILE A 386 1.59 9.97 17.19
CA ILE A 386 0.31 9.90 16.49
C ILE A 386 -0.75 10.83 17.12
N VAL A 387 -0.65 11.12 18.42
CA VAL A 387 -1.61 11.95 19.16
C VAL A 387 -1.44 13.42 18.77
N GLU A 388 -0.19 13.88 18.64
CA GLU A 388 0.12 15.22 18.15
C GLU A 388 -0.37 15.39 16.70
N ALA A 389 -0.08 14.41 15.83
CA ALA A 389 -0.53 14.43 14.44
C ALA A 389 -2.05 14.45 14.33
N GLU A 390 -2.72 13.58 15.07
CA GLU A 390 -4.18 13.51 15.14
C GLU A 390 -4.76 14.82 15.66
N GLY A 391 -4.22 15.38 16.74
CA GLY A 391 -4.68 16.63 17.32
C GLY A 391 -4.49 17.84 16.41
N PHE A 392 -3.46 17.85 15.55
CA PHE A 392 -3.29 18.87 14.53
C PHE A 392 -4.37 18.76 13.43
N TRP A 393 -4.52 17.59 12.82
CA TRP A 393 -5.47 17.39 11.71
C TRP A 393 -6.92 17.49 12.15
N ARG A 394 -7.23 17.02 13.36
CA ARG A 394 -8.56 17.13 13.96
C ARG A 394 -9.00 18.58 14.09
N ARG A 395 -8.13 19.46 14.59
CA ARG A 395 -8.42 20.89 14.69
C ARG A 395 -8.73 21.51 13.32
N LEU A 396 -8.00 21.12 12.28
CA LEU A 396 -8.22 21.65 10.94
C LEU A 396 -9.52 21.15 10.27
N TRP A 397 -9.98 19.95 10.61
CA TRP A 397 -11.10 19.29 9.92
C TRP A 397 -12.42 19.25 10.69
N GLU A 398 -12.38 19.15 12.02
CA GLU A 398 -13.58 19.08 12.86
C GLU A 398 -14.05 20.45 13.34
N GLU A 399 -13.14 21.44 13.44
CA GLU A 399 -13.53 22.79 13.83
C GLU A 399 -14.21 23.52 12.68
N ARG A 400 -15.31 24.23 12.99
CA ARG A 400 -16.02 25.04 12.00
C ARG A 400 -15.06 26.13 11.48
N GLY A 401 -14.71 26.05 10.21
CA GLY A 401 -13.85 27.04 9.56
C GLY A 401 -14.50 28.44 9.53
N THR A 402 -13.68 29.47 9.32
CA THR A 402 -14.12 30.88 9.23
C THR A 402 -14.76 31.24 7.88
N GLY A 403 -15.31 30.26 7.16
CA GLY A 403 -15.88 30.48 5.83
C GLY A 403 -17.20 31.26 5.89
N ASP A 404 -17.41 32.16 4.92
CA ASP A 404 -18.69 32.86 4.77
C ASP A 404 -19.73 31.96 4.11
N GLU A 405 -20.61 31.36 4.92
CA GLU A 405 -21.72 30.51 4.48
C GLU A 405 -22.73 31.27 3.59
N ASN A 406 -22.71 32.61 3.58
CA ASN A 406 -23.64 33.44 2.82
C ASN A 406 -23.04 34.01 1.52
N ALA A 407 -21.83 33.59 1.15
CA ALA A 407 -21.15 34.13 -0.02
C ALA A 407 -22.00 33.93 -1.30
N GLU A 408 -22.20 35.01 -2.07
CA GLU A 408 -23.15 34.99 -3.20
C GLU A 408 -22.80 33.94 -4.27
N TRP A 409 -21.51 33.65 -4.47
CA TRP A 409 -21.05 32.63 -5.41
C TRP A 409 -21.51 31.20 -5.04
N LEU A 410 -21.79 30.92 -3.75
CA LEU A 410 -22.38 29.63 -3.35
C LEU A 410 -23.79 29.47 -3.91
N LYS A 411 -24.59 30.53 -3.89
CA LYS A 411 -25.96 30.53 -4.45
C LYS A 411 -25.95 30.32 -5.96
N GLU A 412 -24.98 30.94 -6.65
CA GLU A 412 -24.80 30.73 -8.10
C GLU A 412 -24.46 29.27 -8.42
N ILE A 413 -23.62 28.63 -7.60
CA ILE A 413 -23.25 27.22 -7.76
C ILE A 413 -24.42 26.30 -7.43
N GLU A 414 -25.13 26.54 -6.32
CA GLU A 414 -26.32 25.75 -5.95
C GLU A 414 -27.37 25.79 -7.06
N LEU A 415 -27.63 26.97 -7.62
CA LEU A 415 -28.56 27.14 -8.73
C LEU A 415 -28.08 26.40 -10.00
N ALA A 416 -26.79 26.48 -10.32
CA ALA A 416 -26.21 25.79 -11.47
C ALA A 416 -26.32 24.26 -11.32
N ILE A 417 -26.08 23.74 -10.12
CA ILE A 417 -26.23 22.31 -9.79
C ILE A 417 -27.71 21.91 -9.89
N SER A 418 -28.63 22.66 -9.29
CA SER A 418 -30.06 22.33 -9.29
C SER A 418 -30.68 22.32 -10.70
N GLN A 419 -30.11 23.09 -11.64
CA GLN A 419 -30.55 23.09 -13.04
C GLN A 419 -30.12 21.83 -13.81
N HIS A 420 -29.05 21.15 -13.39
CA HIS A 420 -28.45 20.04 -14.15
C HIS A 420 -28.57 18.68 -13.44
N VAL A 421 -28.69 18.68 -12.12
CA VAL A 421 -28.90 17.47 -11.31
C VAL A 421 -30.39 17.35 -11.04
N PRO A 422 -31.09 16.36 -11.62
CA PRO A 422 -32.50 16.15 -11.31
C PRO A 422 -32.66 15.93 -9.81
N LEU A 423 -33.71 16.52 -9.23
CA LEU A 423 -34.11 16.25 -7.85
C LEU A 423 -34.22 14.74 -7.66
N PRO A 424 -33.72 14.17 -6.54
CA PRO A 424 -33.82 12.75 -6.29
C PRO A 424 -35.27 12.30 -6.44
N THR A 425 -35.55 11.43 -7.41
CA THR A 425 -36.86 10.81 -7.53
C THR A 425 -37.14 10.10 -6.22
N VAL A 426 -38.26 10.44 -5.55
CA VAL A 426 -38.72 9.81 -4.30
C VAL A 426 -39.26 8.39 -4.58
N GLY A 427 -38.56 7.64 -5.42
CA GLY A 427 -38.81 6.25 -5.72
C GLY A 427 -37.89 5.37 -4.88
N THR A 428 -38.37 4.16 -4.55
CA THR A 428 -37.59 3.13 -3.87
C THR A 428 -36.33 2.81 -4.67
N TRP A 429 -35.19 3.34 -4.25
CA TRP A 429 -33.90 2.99 -4.86
C TRP A 429 -33.66 1.50 -4.69
N THR A 430 -33.48 0.80 -5.81
CA THR A 430 -33.26 -0.64 -5.83
C THR A 430 -31.91 -0.90 -6.48
N LEU A 431 -31.00 -1.54 -5.74
CA LEU A 431 -29.70 -1.94 -6.26
C LEU A 431 -29.78 -3.35 -6.82
N GLU A 432 -29.60 -3.48 -8.14
CA GLU A 432 -29.47 -4.78 -8.78
C GLU A 432 -28.05 -5.33 -8.65
N THR A 433 -27.90 -6.65 -8.49
CA THR A 433 -26.59 -7.31 -8.35
C THR A 433 -25.64 -6.94 -9.50
N ASN A 434 -26.17 -6.90 -10.73
CA ASN A 434 -25.38 -6.54 -11.92
C ASN A 434 -24.82 -5.11 -11.87
N GLU A 435 -25.53 -4.17 -11.24
CA GLU A 435 -25.08 -2.80 -11.08
C GLU A 435 -23.94 -2.72 -10.07
N ALA A 436 -24.11 -3.38 -8.91
CA ALA A 436 -23.06 -3.50 -7.91
C ALA A 436 -21.79 -4.13 -8.51
N VAL A 437 -21.94 -5.18 -9.32
CA VAL A 437 -20.82 -5.85 -10.00
C VAL A 437 -20.12 -4.92 -10.99
N LYS A 438 -20.87 -4.17 -11.81
CA LYS A 438 -20.28 -3.18 -12.74
C LYS A 438 -19.45 -2.14 -12.00
N VAL A 439 -19.91 -1.68 -10.83
CA VAL A 439 -19.19 -0.71 -10.00
C VAL A 439 -17.85 -1.27 -9.52
N ILE A 440 -17.83 -2.46 -8.92
CA ILE A 440 -16.58 -3.04 -8.41
C ILE A 440 -15.61 -3.33 -9.55
N LEU A 441 -16.09 -3.80 -10.71
CA LEU A 441 -15.26 -4.08 -11.89
C LEU A 441 -14.54 -2.84 -12.44
N LYS A 442 -15.12 -1.64 -12.31
CA LYS A 442 -14.49 -0.36 -12.71
C LYS A 442 -13.36 0.08 -11.77
N LYS A 443 -13.31 -0.39 -10.52
CA LYS A 443 -12.28 0.03 -9.56
C LYS A 443 -10.88 -0.49 -9.92
N ARG A 444 -9.82 0.26 -9.62
CA ARG A 444 -8.43 -0.18 -9.86
C ARG A 444 -8.06 -1.38 -8.98
N ASN A 445 -7.61 -2.48 -9.58
CA ASN A 445 -7.34 -3.78 -8.93
C ASN A 445 -6.47 -3.71 -7.67
N TRP A 446 -5.30 -3.06 -7.79
CA TRP A 446 -4.25 -3.08 -6.77
C TRP A 446 -4.17 -1.77 -5.98
N SER A 447 -5.32 -1.13 -5.75
CA SER A 447 -5.40 0.03 -4.85
C SER A 447 -5.06 -0.39 -3.42
N ALA A 448 -4.43 0.49 -2.65
CA ALA A 448 -4.09 0.20 -1.26
C ALA A 448 -5.35 -0.20 -0.47
N PRO A 449 -5.33 -1.34 0.24
CA PRO A 449 -6.45 -1.79 1.03
C PRO A 449 -6.57 -0.97 2.32
N GLY A 450 -7.74 -1.02 2.95
CA GLY A 450 -7.96 -0.40 4.26
C GLY A 450 -7.50 -1.31 5.39
N PRO A 451 -8.08 -1.15 6.60
CA PRO A 451 -7.85 -2.06 7.72
C PRO A 451 -8.13 -3.53 7.38
N ASP A 452 -9.04 -3.78 6.43
CA ASP A 452 -9.42 -5.09 5.92
C ASP A 452 -8.27 -5.85 5.21
N ARG A 453 -7.25 -5.16 4.69
CA ARG A 453 -6.11 -5.74 3.95
C ARG A 453 -6.51 -6.49 2.67
N VAL A 454 -7.75 -6.31 2.20
CA VAL A 454 -8.29 -6.92 0.97
C VAL A 454 -8.29 -5.91 -0.17
N VAL A 455 -7.57 -6.20 -1.25
CA VAL A 455 -7.53 -5.34 -2.45
C VAL A 455 -8.71 -5.63 -3.38
N ASN A 456 -9.09 -4.62 -4.20
CA ASN A 456 -10.24 -4.70 -5.11
C ASN A 456 -10.21 -5.91 -6.04
N TYR A 457 -9.02 -6.35 -6.47
CA TYR A 457 -8.86 -7.53 -7.33
C TYR A 457 -9.63 -8.75 -6.81
N TRP A 458 -9.56 -9.05 -5.52
CA TRP A 458 -10.18 -10.24 -4.95
C TRP A 458 -11.70 -10.12 -4.87
N TRP A 459 -12.21 -8.93 -4.53
CA TRP A 459 -13.64 -8.65 -4.59
C TRP A 459 -14.22 -8.82 -6.00
N LYS A 460 -13.48 -8.42 -7.04
CA LYS A 460 -13.91 -8.64 -8.44
C LYS A 460 -14.00 -10.11 -8.83
N ARG A 461 -13.14 -10.95 -8.26
CA ARG A 461 -13.04 -12.38 -8.61
C ARG A 461 -13.87 -13.29 -7.72
N ALA A 462 -14.34 -12.81 -6.57
CA ALA A 462 -15.19 -13.56 -5.65
C ALA A 462 -16.67 -13.47 -6.06
N CYS A 463 -17.00 -14.00 -7.23
CA CYS A 463 -18.34 -13.91 -7.82
C CYS A 463 -19.43 -14.51 -6.92
N THR A 464 -19.09 -15.54 -6.13
CA THR A 464 -20.03 -16.16 -5.18
C THR A 464 -20.47 -15.25 -4.03
N LEU A 465 -19.78 -14.13 -3.79
CA LEU A 465 -20.16 -13.13 -2.79
C LEU A 465 -21.01 -11.99 -3.37
N HIS A 466 -21.07 -11.83 -4.69
CA HIS A 466 -21.64 -10.63 -5.31
C HIS A 466 -23.11 -10.44 -5.01
N GLU A 467 -23.90 -11.50 -5.09
CA GLU A 467 -25.34 -11.46 -4.83
C GLU A 467 -25.64 -11.14 -3.36
N GLY A 468 -24.99 -11.85 -2.42
CA GLY A 468 -25.18 -11.60 -1.00
C GLY A 468 -24.72 -10.20 -0.59
N VAL A 469 -23.59 -9.71 -1.11
CA VAL A 469 -23.11 -8.36 -0.81
C VAL A 469 -24.03 -7.29 -1.41
N ALA A 470 -24.53 -7.48 -2.63
CA ALA A 470 -25.51 -6.57 -3.23
C ALA A 470 -26.82 -6.52 -2.44
N SER A 471 -27.31 -7.68 -1.98
CA SER A 471 -28.47 -7.78 -1.10
C SER A 471 -28.26 -7.06 0.24
N ALA A 472 -27.09 -7.23 0.86
CA ALA A 472 -26.74 -6.49 2.07
C ALA A 472 -26.69 -4.98 1.82
N PHE A 473 -26.09 -4.52 0.72
CA PHE A 473 -26.04 -3.10 0.35
C PHE A 473 -27.42 -2.50 0.14
N LYS A 474 -28.30 -3.21 -0.58
CA LYS A 474 -29.70 -2.81 -0.77
C LYS A 474 -30.42 -2.66 0.58
N THR A 475 -30.16 -3.57 1.51
CA THR A 475 -30.77 -3.53 2.85
C THR A 475 -30.24 -2.35 3.66
N ILE A 476 -28.93 -2.07 3.60
CA ILE A 476 -28.30 -0.93 4.27
C ILE A 476 -28.88 0.40 3.78
N THR A 477 -29.08 0.58 2.47
CA THR A 477 -29.68 1.83 1.94
C THR A 477 -31.15 1.98 2.26
N SER A 478 -31.86 0.86 2.44
CA SER A 478 -33.31 0.87 2.71
C SER A 478 -33.62 1.01 4.20
N SER A 479 -32.61 0.89 5.06
CA SER A 479 -32.74 0.95 6.51
C SER A 479 -32.09 2.23 7.05
N SER A 480 -32.72 2.85 8.05
CA SER A 480 -32.13 3.96 8.82
C SER A 480 -31.17 3.42 9.90
N CYS A 481 -30.25 2.55 9.51
CA CYS A 481 -29.31 1.92 10.44
C CYS A 481 -28.06 2.79 10.67
N GLU A 482 -27.56 2.80 11.91
CA GLU A 482 -26.25 3.41 12.20
C GLU A 482 -25.14 2.52 11.63
N TYR A 483 -24.15 3.14 11.00
CA TYR A 483 -23.05 2.40 10.37
C TYR A 483 -22.02 1.97 11.42
N PRO A 484 -21.70 0.67 11.52
CA PRO A 484 -20.66 0.20 12.42
C PRO A 484 -19.33 0.89 12.15
N LYS A 485 -18.59 1.22 13.21
CA LYS A 485 -17.28 1.88 13.10
C LYS A 485 -16.34 1.12 12.17
N TRP A 486 -16.27 -0.21 12.29
CA TRP A 486 -15.40 -1.04 11.46
C TRP A 486 -15.68 -0.95 9.96
N PHE A 487 -16.93 -0.64 9.58
CA PHE A 487 -17.35 -0.54 8.19
C PHE A 487 -16.83 0.75 7.57
N THR A 488 -16.93 1.86 8.32
CA THR A 488 -16.51 3.20 7.89
C THR A 488 -15.06 3.53 8.23
N GLU A 489 -14.40 2.70 9.05
CA GLU A 489 -13.02 2.90 9.47
C GLU A 489 -12.03 2.82 8.30
N GLY A 490 -11.02 3.68 8.36
CA GLY A 490 -9.94 3.74 7.40
C GLY A 490 -8.58 3.81 8.06
N LYS A 491 -7.56 3.35 7.34
CA LYS A 491 -6.18 3.50 7.75
C LYS A 491 -5.57 4.75 7.14
N THR A 492 -5.32 5.76 7.97
CA THR A 492 -4.69 7.01 7.54
C THR A 492 -3.16 6.87 7.50
N ARG A 493 -2.55 7.37 6.43
CA ARG A 493 -1.11 7.55 6.31
C ARG A 493 -0.81 8.98 5.91
N LEU A 494 0.15 9.60 6.57
CA LEU A 494 0.65 10.91 6.19
C LEU A 494 1.62 10.76 5.02
N ILE A 495 1.40 11.53 3.96
CA ILE A 495 2.27 11.57 2.78
C ILE A 495 2.84 12.98 2.65
N PRO A 496 4.15 13.14 2.43
CA PRO A 496 4.76 14.45 2.21
C PRO A 496 4.16 15.15 0.98
N LYS A 497 3.95 16.46 1.10
CA LYS A 497 3.74 17.36 -0.03
C LYS A 497 5.08 17.64 -0.73
N GLN A 498 5.03 18.33 -1.87
CA GLN A 498 6.26 18.90 -2.45
C GLN A 498 6.85 19.96 -1.52
N GLY A 499 8.18 19.99 -1.39
CA GLY A 499 8.89 20.90 -0.49
C GLY A 499 9.48 20.18 0.74
N ASP A 500 9.90 20.97 1.72
CA ASP A 500 10.55 20.44 2.93
C ASP A 500 9.57 19.64 3.78
N PHE A 501 10.07 18.57 4.41
CA PHE A 501 9.25 17.70 5.23
C PHE A 501 8.98 18.34 6.59
N THR A 502 7.86 19.06 6.68
CA THR A 502 7.34 19.64 7.93
C THR A 502 6.00 19.00 8.34
N SER A 503 5.52 19.26 9.56
CA SER A 503 4.23 18.78 10.09
C SER A 503 3.06 19.30 9.27
N GLU A 504 3.14 20.56 8.83
CA GLU A 504 2.15 21.24 7.98
C GLU A 504 2.24 20.82 6.50
N ASN A 505 3.41 20.35 6.06
CA ASN A 505 3.67 19.96 4.67
C ASN A 505 3.42 18.47 4.40
N GLN A 506 2.36 17.93 5.02
CA GLN A 506 1.89 16.56 4.83
C GLN A 506 0.42 16.55 4.42
N HIS A 507 -0.02 15.52 3.70
CA HIS A 507 -1.42 15.22 3.48
C HIS A 507 -1.76 13.85 4.07
N PRO A 508 -2.76 13.77 4.96
CA PRO A 508 -3.36 12.50 5.35
C PRO A 508 -4.10 11.87 4.17
N ILE A 509 -3.76 10.61 3.86
CA ILE A 509 -4.50 9.77 2.94
C ILE A 509 -5.11 8.60 3.71
N THR A 510 -6.44 8.54 3.71
CA THR A 510 -7.20 7.50 4.39
C THR A 510 -7.55 6.38 3.42
N CYS A 511 -6.99 5.19 3.66
CA CYS A 511 -7.36 3.97 2.95
C CYS A 511 -8.56 3.33 3.65
N LEU A 512 -9.75 3.51 3.09
CA LEU A 512 -11.00 2.95 3.61
C LEU A 512 -11.15 1.45 3.29
N ASN A 513 -11.99 0.77 4.06
CA ASN A 513 -12.46 -0.59 3.80
C ASN A 513 -12.95 -0.75 2.35
N THR A 514 -12.56 -1.84 1.69
CA THR A 514 -12.94 -2.06 0.28
C THR A 514 -14.44 -2.30 0.11
N SER A 515 -15.10 -2.97 1.07
CA SER A 515 -16.56 -3.15 1.07
C SER A 515 -17.28 -1.80 1.18
N TYR A 516 -16.82 -0.89 2.03
CA TYR A 516 -17.38 0.46 2.15
C TYR A 516 -17.18 1.30 0.89
N LYS A 517 -15.97 1.28 0.30
CA LYS A 517 -15.71 1.94 -1.00
C LYS A 517 -16.56 1.36 -2.12
N TRP A 518 -16.90 0.08 -2.06
CA TRP A 518 -17.79 -0.55 -3.03
C TRP A 518 -19.21 -0.04 -2.83
N PHE A 519 -19.74 -0.14 -1.60
CA PHE A 519 -21.05 0.36 -1.21
C PHE A 519 -21.29 1.82 -1.62
N THR A 520 -20.41 2.75 -1.23
CA THR A 520 -20.58 4.18 -1.52
C THR A 520 -20.47 4.51 -3.00
N SER A 521 -19.84 3.65 -3.81
CA SER A 521 -19.80 3.82 -5.27
C SER A 521 -21.01 3.24 -5.99
N CYS A 522 -21.86 2.46 -5.30
CA CYS A 522 -23.14 2.03 -5.84
C CYS A 522 -24.22 3.11 -5.65
N HIS A 523 -24.08 3.96 -4.63
CA HIS A 523 -25.07 4.97 -4.23
C HIS A 523 -24.71 6.41 -4.65
N GLY A 524 -23.57 6.62 -5.31
CA GLY A 524 -23.04 7.95 -5.64
C GLY A 524 -23.15 8.34 -7.10
#